data_AF-O13468-F1
#
_entry.id   AF-O13468-F1
#
_cell.length_a   1.000
_cell.length_b   1.000
_cell.length_c   1.000
_cell.angle_alpha   90.00
_cell.angle_beta   90.00
_cell.angle_gamma   90.00
#
_symmetry.space_group_name_H-M   'P 1'
#
loop_
_entity.id
_entity.type
_entity.pdbx_description
1 polymer ?
#
loop_
_entity_poly.entity_id
_entity_poly.type
_entity_poly.pdbx_seq_one_letter_code
_entity_poly.pdbx_strand_id
1 'polypeptide(L)'
;NSWFHSITRALNVRERLEIFSARHVPGKGSHGIANFKLDGQHWFELEKIELALKDFYAATLLSEGKKTSLADWFSTLDCLLREINETKDHYDTIDTEDDNNFTWKYLQGCADAAWSKCEEYYSNQQLNWQNRFPEDTDLPPAYYAAQILDPYRKWAWFRQEWVLQAGKEKQEWFVNAQSAVKQLWETEYKGRYAVEMPAATSQKGEIS
;
A
#
# COMPACT_ATOMS: atom_id res chain seq x y z
N ASN A 1 5.88 -3.93 -10.53
CA ASN A 1 4.85 -4.73 -11.24
C ASN A 1 5.36 -5.79 -12.21
N SER A 2 6.51 -5.61 -12.91
CA SER A 2 7.00 -6.65 -13.84
C SER A 2 7.22 -8.02 -13.19
N TRP A 3 7.78 -8.07 -11.98
CA TRP A 3 8.05 -9.33 -11.27
C TRP A 3 6.77 -10.06 -10.86
N PHE A 4 5.81 -9.36 -10.24
CA PHE A 4 4.50 -9.93 -9.89
C PHE A 4 3.83 -10.58 -11.11
N HIS A 5 3.71 -9.84 -12.22
CA HIS A 5 3.12 -10.38 -13.44
C HIS A 5 3.90 -11.58 -14.02
N SER A 6 5.23 -11.56 -13.94
CA SER A 6 6.05 -12.69 -14.39
C SER A 6 5.82 -13.95 -13.54
N ILE A 7 5.77 -13.81 -12.21
CA ILE A 7 5.54 -14.92 -11.28
C ILE A 7 4.12 -15.47 -11.44
N THR A 8 3.08 -14.62 -11.40
CA THR A 8 1.69 -15.04 -11.61
C THR A 8 1.52 -15.77 -12.94
N ARG A 9 2.17 -15.29 -14.02
CA ARG A 9 2.16 -15.99 -15.31
C ARG A 9 2.86 -17.34 -15.22
N ALA A 10 4.04 -17.42 -14.61
CA ALA A 10 4.78 -18.66 -14.44
C ALA A 10 3.98 -19.72 -13.68
N LEU A 11 3.30 -19.33 -12.59
CA LEU A 11 2.41 -20.19 -11.82
C LEU A 11 1.23 -20.70 -12.66
N ASN A 12 0.58 -19.82 -13.43
CA ASN A 12 -0.53 -20.19 -14.31
C ASN A 12 -0.16 -21.19 -15.41
N VAL A 13 1.11 -21.25 -15.81
CA VAL A 13 1.59 -22.20 -16.84
C VAL A 13 2.55 -23.25 -16.27
N ARG A 14 2.57 -23.45 -14.94
CA ARG A 14 3.48 -24.37 -14.22
C ARG A 14 3.57 -25.74 -14.87
N GLU A 15 2.44 -26.41 -15.10
CA GLU A 15 2.40 -27.74 -15.73
C GLU A 15 3.08 -27.74 -17.11
N ARG A 16 2.87 -26.69 -17.91
CA ARG A 16 3.49 -26.57 -19.25
C ARG A 16 5.00 -26.36 -19.15
N LEU A 17 5.45 -25.58 -18.17
CA LEU A 17 6.88 -25.35 -17.91
C LEU A 17 7.57 -26.60 -17.41
N GLU A 18 6.93 -27.38 -16.53
CA GLU A 18 7.44 -28.67 -16.05
C GLU A 18 7.55 -29.67 -17.20
N ILE A 19 6.52 -29.79 -18.05
CA ILE A 19 6.53 -30.65 -19.24
C ILE A 19 7.62 -30.22 -20.22
N PHE A 20 7.73 -28.92 -20.50
CA PHE A 20 8.76 -28.38 -21.39
C PHE A 20 10.15 -28.71 -20.85
N SER A 21 10.40 -28.45 -19.57
CA SER A 21 11.68 -28.72 -18.92
C SER A 21 12.04 -30.20 -18.93
N ALA A 22 11.05 -31.09 -18.77
CA ALA A 22 11.26 -32.54 -18.82
C ALA A 22 11.56 -33.06 -20.23
N ARG A 23 11.04 -32.39 -21.27
CA ARG A 23 11.17 -32.81 -22.68
C ARG A 23 12.26 -32.06 -23.46
N HIS A 24 12.81 -31.00 -22.89
CA HIS A 24 13.77 -30.15 -23.57
C HIS A 24 15.11 -30.85 -23.74
N VAL A 25 15.54 -31.01 -24.99
CA VAL A 25 16.87 -31.49 -25.35
C VAL A 25 17.68 -30.28 -25.85
N PRO A 26 18.76 -29.87 -25.15
CA PRO A 26 19.55 -28.74 -25.58
C PRO A 26 20.22 -28.99 -26.93
N GLY A 27 20.29 -27.96 -27.77
CA GLY A 27 21.05 -28.01 -29.01
C GLY A 27 22.54 -28.18 -28.75
N LYS A 28 23.27 -28.81 -29.68
CA LYS A 28 24.73 -29.01 -29.56
C LYS A 28 25.43 -27.67 -29.29
N GLY A 29 26.15 -27.58 -28.17
CA GLY A 29 26.91 -26.40 -27.75
C GLY A 29 26.14 -25.39 -26.89
N SER A 30 24.86 -25.63 -26.60
CA SER A 30 24.08 -24.80 -25.66
C SER A 30 24.11 -25.38 -24.24
N HIS A 31 24.27 -24.50 -23.24
CA HIS A 31 23.99 -24.87 -21.85
C HIS A 31 22.48 -25.05 -21.75
N GLY A 32 22.02 -26.30 -21.67
CA GLY A 32 20.60 -26.57 -21.56
C GLY A 32 19.97 -26.00 -20.30
N ILE A 33 18.64 -25.90 -20.29
CA ILE A 33 17.86 -25.44 -19.13
C ILE A 33 17.86 -26.43 -17.96
N ALA A 34 18.58 -27.55 -18.06
CA ALA A 34 18.63 -28.61 -17.04
C ALA A 34 19.10 -28.10 -15.67
N ASN A 35 19.99 -27.10 -15.63
CA ASN A 35 20.48 -26.48 -14.40
C ASN A 35 19.51 -25.43 -13.81
N PHE A 36 18.44 -25.09 -14.52
CA PHE A 36 17.45 -24.06 -14.14
C PHE A 36 16.06 -24.66 -13.91
N LYS A 37 15.98 -25.96 -13.65
CA LYS A 37 14.71 -26.65 -13.40
C LYS A 37 14.19 -26.28 -12.02
N LEU A 38 13.01 -25.66 -11.98
CA LEU A 38 12.27 -25.43 -10.74
C LEU A 38 11.76 -26.78 -10.21
N ASP A 39 11.98 -27.01 -8.93
CA ASP A 39 11.49 -28.18 -8.20
C ASP A 39 10.28 -27.76 -7.33
N GLY A 40 9.74 -28.71 -6.56
CA GLY A 40 8.57 -28.45 -5.71
C GLY A 40 8.80 -27.31 -4.71
N GLN A 41 10.02 -27.15 -4.20
CA GLN A 41 10.36 -26.11 -3.24
C GLN A 41 10.37 -24.73 -3.90
N HIS A 42 11.01 -24.61 -5.06
CA HIS A 42 11.04 -23.35 -5.80
C HIS A 42 9.62 -22.89 -6.21
N TRP A 43 8.73 -23.82 -6.57
CA TRP A 43 7.34 -23.47 -6.88
C TRP A 43 6.57 -23.00 -5.65
N PHE A 44 6.78 -23.65 -4.51
CA PHE A 44 6.19 -23.22 -3.25
C PHE A 44 6.66 -21.81 -2.85
N GLU A 45 7.95 -21.53 -2.95
CA GLU A 45 8.51 -20.20 -2.71
C GLU A 45 7.88 -19.14 -3.64
N LEU A 46 7.76 -19.45 -4.94
CA LEU A 46 7.13 -18.55 -5.91
C LEU A 46 5.66 -18.26 -5.55
N GLU A 47 4.90 -19.25 -5.08
CA GLU A 47 3.53 -19.07 -4.61
C GLU A 47 3.46 -18.12 -3.40
N LYS A 48 4.38 -18.26 -2.43
CA LYS A 48 4.44 -17.36 -1.27
C LYS A 48 4.86 -15.94 -1.64
N ILE A 49 5.83 -15.80 -2.53
CA ILE A 49 6.25 -14.48 -3.04
C ILE A 49 5.12 -13.82 -3.84
N GLU A 50 4.39 -14.58 -4.66
CA GLU A 50 3.24 -14.05 -5.41
C GLU A 50 2.15 -13.53 -4.48
N LEU A 51 1.82 -14.30 -3.45
CA LEU A 51 0.85 -13.92 -2.43
C LEU A 51 1.25 -12.61 -1.75
N ALA A 52 2.51 -12.49 -1.30
CA ALA A 52 3.00 -11.27 -0.66
C ALA A 52 3.01 -10.07 -1.62
N LEU A 53 3.38 -10.26 -2.88
CA LEU A 53 3.42 -9.18 -3.88
C LEU A 53 2.04 -8.70 -4.32
N LYS A 54 0.99 -9.49 -4.10
CA LYS A 54 -0.38 -9.15 -4.48
C LYS A 54 -0.87 -7.88 -3.80
N ASP A 55 -0.56 -7.69 -2.52
CA ASP A 55 -1.01 -6.51 -1.77
C ASP A 55 -0.28 -5.25 -2.24
N PHE A 56 1.02 -5.35 -2.53
CA PHE A 56 1.78 -4.27 -3.17
C PHE A 56 1.22 -3.91 -4.54
N TYR A 57 0.82 -4.91 -5.33
CA TYR A 57 0.20 -4.68 -6.63
C TYR A 57 -1.14 -3.96 -6.49
N ALA A 58 -2.00 -4.40 -5.57
CA ALA A 58 -3.28 -3.75 -5.29
C ALA A 58 -3.08 -2.31 -4.79
N ALA A 59 -2.18 -2.09 -3.85
CA ALA A 59 -1.79 -0.77 -3.34
C ALA A 59 -1.27 0.15 -4.45
N THR A 60 -0.46 -0.40 -5.36
CA THR A 60 0.03 0.34 -6.52
C THR A 60 -1.13 0.76 -7.42
N LEU A 61 -2.05 -0.15 -7.77
CA LEU A 61 -3.23 0.18 -8.58
C LEU A 61 -4.14 1.23 -7.91
N LEU A 62 -4.30 1.18 -6.58
CA LEU A 62 -5.06 2.17 -5.83
C LEU A 62 -4.39 3.55 -5.81
N SER A 63 -3.06 3.57 -5.86
CA SER A 63 -2.26 4.80 -5.85
C SER A 63 -1.98 5.35 -7.27
N GLU A 64 -2.17 4.54 -8.30
CA GLU A 64 -1.96 4.90 -9.70
C GLU A 64 -3.07 5.86 -10.21
N GLY A 65 -2.72 7.12 -10.41
CA GLY A 65 -3.60 8.08 -11.08
C GLY A 65 -3.43 9.53 -10.62
N LYS A 66 -4.02 10.48 -11.35
CA LYS A 66 -3.98 11.93 -11.02
C LYS A 66 -5.02 12.35 -9.97
N LYS A 67 -5.76 11.41 -9.40
CA LYS A 67 -6.90 11.67 -8.48
C LYS A 67 -6.63 11.21 -7.04
N THR A 68 -5.49 10.62 -6.77
CA THR A 68 -5.14 10.14 -5.43
C THR A 68 -4.64 11.30 -4.60
N SER A 69 -5.24 11.50 -3.44
CA SER A 69 -4.80 12.50 -2.48
C SER A 69 -3.67 11.94 -1.61
N LEU A 70 -2.96 12.83 -0.91
CA LEU A 70 -1.96 12.41 0.07
C LEU A 70 -2.56 11.54 1.18
N ALA A 71 -3.84 11.76 1.54
CA ALA A 71 -4.56 10.94 2.51
C ALA A 71 -4.79 9.51 2.01
N ASP A 72 -5.13 9.35 0.73
CA ASP A 72 -5.28 8.03 0.11
C ASP A 72 -3.96 7.27 0.07
N TRP A 73 -2.86 8.00 -0.21
CA TRP A 73 -1.52 7.44 -0.24
C TRP A 73 -1.08 6.92 1.14
N PHE A 74 -1.21 7.74 2.19
CA PHE A 74 -0.86 7.30 3.56
C PHE A 74 -1.71 6.12 4.03
N SER A 75 -3.01 6.13 3.72
CA SER A 75 -3.90 5.01 4.04
C SER A 75 -3.49 3.71 3.35
N THR A 76 -3.00 3.83 2.12
CA THR A 76 -2.52 2.69 1.35
C THR A 76 -1.23 2.13 1.99
N LEU A 77 -0.35 3.01 2.48
CA LEU A 77 0.83 2.61 3.23
C LEU A 77 0.50 1.98 4.58
N ASP A 78 -0.46 2.53 5.33
CA ASP A 78 -0.92 1.96 6.60
C ASP A 78 -1.44 0.54 6.40
N CYS A 79 -2.22 0.33 5.32
CA CYS A 79 -2.71 -0.98 4.95
C CYS A 79 -1.55 -1.94 4.62
N LEU A 80 -0.62 -1.53 3.75
CA LEU A 80 0.53 -2.36 3.37
C LEU A 80 1.38 -2.74 4.57
N LEU A 81 1.70 -1.78 5.44
CA LEU A 81 2.44 -2.04 6.67
C LEU A 81 1.71 -3.13 7.47
N ARG A 82 0.43 -2.93 7.80
CA ARG A 82 -0.36 -3.91 8.55
C ARG A 82 -0.30 -5.33 7.93
N GLU A 83 -0.55 -5.46 6.63
CA GLU A 83 -0.53 -6.77 5.94
C GLU A 83 0.88 -7.42 5.98
N ILE A 84 1.94 -6.63 5.84
CA ILE A 84 3.33 -7.13 5.98
C ILE A 84 3.58 -7.63 7.41
N ASN A 85 3.09 -6.93 8.43
CA ASN A 85 3.29 -7.35 9.82
C ASN A 85 2.51 -8.63 10.15
N GLU A 86 1.25 -8.71 9.72
CA GLU A 86 0.45 -9.94 9.86
C GLU A 86 1.12 -11.12 9.13
N THR A 87 1.71 -10.88 7.96
CA THR A 87 2.48 -11.90 7.22
C THR A 87 3.75 -12.33 7.96
N LYS A 88 4.45 -11.40 8.60
CA LYS A 88 5.64 -11.69 9.42
C LYS A 88 5.29 -12.56 10.62
N ASP A 89 4.25 -12.18 11.36
CA ASP A 89 3.78 -12.94 12.54
C ASP A 89 3.35 -14.36 12.15
N HIS A 90 2.73 -14.50 10.97
CA HIS A 90 2.35 -15.80 10.44
C HIS A 90 3.56 -16.68 10.12
N TYR A 91 4.61 -16.13 9.49
CA TYR A 91 5.82 -16.89 9.19
C TYR A 91 6.61 -17.24 10.45
N ASP A 92 6.65 -16.37 11.45
CA ASP A 92 7.30 -16.64 12.74
C ASP A 92 6.60 -17.80 13.47
N THR A 93 5.26 -17.82 13.43
CA THR A 93 4.48 -18.93 14.01
C THR A 93 4.79 -20.26 13.30
N ILE A 94 4.86 -20.27 11.97
CA ILE A 94 5.10 -21.50 11.19
C ILE A 94 6.55 -22.00 11.36
N ASP A 95 7.55 -21.12 11.42
CA ASP A 95 8.97 -21.50 11.62
C ASP A 95 9.19 -22.27 12.93
N THR A 96 8.34 -22.01 13.95
CA THR A 96 8.39 -22.76 15.22
C THR A 96 7.78 -24.17 15.16
N GLU A 97 7.01 -24.48 14.11
CA GLU A 97 6.26 -25.74 13.95
C GLU A 97 6.81 -26.68 12.85
N ASP A 98 7.62 -26.17 11.91
CA ASP A 98 8.11 -26.90 10.72
C ASP A 98 9.65 -26.86 10.61
N ASP A 99 10.29 -28.03 10.45
CA ASP A 99 11.75 -28.20 10.33
C ASP A 99 12.33 -27.62 9.01
N ASN A 100 11.50 -27.11 8.09
CA ASN A 100 11.91 -26.40 6.86
C ASN A 100 12.41 -24.96 7.12
N ASN A 101 13.35 -24.83 8.07
CA ASN A 101 13.86 -23.59 8.63
C ASN A 101 14.37 -22.57 7.58
N PHE A 102 14.95 -23.03 6.46
CA PHE A 102 15.57 -22.10 5.50
C PHE A 102 14.56 -21.26 4.71
N THR A 103 13.42 -21.83 4.33
CA THR A 103 12.45 -21.14 3.45
C THR A 103 11.66 -20.09 4.19
N TRP A 104 11.21 -20.43 5.39
CA TRP A 104 10.47 -19.51 6.26
C TRP A 104 11.35 -18.34 6.70
N LYS A 105 12.61 -18.61 7.06
CA LYS A 105 13.60 -17.58 7.35
C LYS A 105 13.90 -16.65 6.17
N TYR A 106 13.98 -17.21 4.95
CA TYR A 106 14.13 -16.39 3.74
C TYR A 106 12.93 -15.47 3.51
N LEU A 107 11.70 -16.00 3.64
CA LEU A 107 10.47 -15.23 3.48
C LEU A 107 10.32 -14.14 4.57
N GLN A 108 10.70 -14.46 5.80
CA GLN A 108 10.74 -13.50 6.90
C GLN A 108 11.71 -12.35 6.60
N GLY A 109 12.93 -12.66 6.14
CA GLY A 109 13.90 -11.65 5.72
C GLY A 109 13.40 -10.78 4.56
N CYS A 110 12.63 -11.35 3.63
CA CYS A 110 11.98 -10.59 2.57
C CYS A 110 10.91 -9.64 3.13
N ALA A 111 10.09 -10.11 4.08
CA ALA A 111 9.06 -9.30 4.71
C ALA A 111 9.65 -8.17 5.57
N ASP A 112 10.78 -8.42 6.26
CA ASP A 112 11.54 -7.40 6.97
C ASP A 112 12.06 -6.31 6.03
N ALA A 113 12.67 -6.71 4.91
CA ALA A 113 13.15 -5.76 3.91
C ALA A 113 12.01 -4.93 3.31
N ALA A 114 10.86 -5.56 3.06
CA ALA A 114 9.67 -4.89 2.56
C ALA A 114 9.11 -3.89 3.57
N TRP A 115 9.00 -4.29 4.85
CA TRP A 115 8.59 -3.42 5.95
C TRP A 115 9.51 -2.21 6.06
N SER A 116 10.83 -2.43 6.16
CA SER A 116 11.80 -1.32 6.26
C SER A 116 11.69 -0.35 5.09
N LYS A 117 11.40 -0.86 3.88
CA LYS A 117 11.20 0.02 2.71
C LYS A 117 9.90 0.82 2.81
N CYS A 118 8.80 0.20 3.22
CA CYS A 118 7.54 0.91 3.46
C CYS A 118 7.68 1.96 4.56
N GLU A 119 8.37 1.62 5.66
CA GLU A 119 8.67 2.51 6.77
C GLU A 119 9.53 3.71 6.33
N GLU A 120 10.51 3.51 5.46
CA GLU A 120 11.35 4.58 4.90
C GLU A 120 10.49 5.62 4.15
N TYR A 121 9.55 5.14 3.32
CA TYR A 121 8.62 6.01 2.59
C TYR A 121 7.58 6.66 3.51
N TYR A 122 7.07 5.91 4.49
CA TYR A 122 6.08 6.39 5.45
C TYR A 122 6.65 7.47 6.36
N SER A 123 7.84 7.22 6.91
CA SER A 123 8.56 8.12 7.81
C SER A 123 9.29 9.24 7.07
N ASN A 124 9.34 9.18 5.74
CA ASN A 124 10.08 10.14 4.91
C ASN A 124 11.54 10.31 5.41
N GLN A 125 12.19 9.19 5.78
CA GLN A 125 13.55 9.16 6.36
C GLN A 125 14.61 9.74 5.41
N GLN A 126 14.30 9.85 4.12
CA GLN A 126 15.08 10.63 3.17
C GLN A 126 14.90 12.14 3.42
N LEU A 127 15.64 12.63 4.43
CA LEU A 127 16.13 14.01 4.56
C LEU A 127 15.08 15.14 4.56
N ASN A 128 14.80 15.65 5.77
CA ASN A 128 14.80 17.08 6.15
C ASN A 128 13.78 17.43 7.23
N TRP A 129 12.66 16.69 7.33
CA TRP A 129 11.58 17.12 8.21
C TRP A 129 11.92 16.95 9.69
N GLN A 130 12.58 15.85 10.10
CA GLN A 130 13.02 15.66 11.50
C GLN A 130 14.07 16.70 11.91
N ASN A 131 14.98 17.08 11.00
CA ASN A 131 15.92 18.16 11.25
C ASN A 131 15.23 19.53 11.35
N ARG A 132 14.07 19.69 10.71
CA ARG A 132 13.29 20.94 10.69
C ARG A 132 12.29 21.04 11.85
N PHE A 133 11.84 19.89 12.37
CA PHE A 133 10.86 19.75 13.45
C PHE A 133 11.30 18.62 14.42
N PRO A 134 12.40 18.79 15.17
CA PRO A 134 13.00 17.71 15.96
C PRO A 134 12.27 17.35 17.26
N GLU A 135 11.39 18.22 17.78
CA GLU A 135 10.77 18.03 19.10
C GLU A 135 9.23 17.90 19.08
N ASP A 136 8.57 18.10 17.94
CA ASP A 136 7.13 18.42 17.94
C ASP A 136 6.19 17.31 17.45
N THR A 137 6.68 16.25 16.79
CA THR A 137 5.79 15.24 16.18
C THR A 137 6.40 13.85 16.09
N ASP A 138 5.62 12.82 16.43
CA ASP A 138 5.97 11.39 16.30
C ASP A 138 5.90 10.88 14.84
N LEU A 139 5.16 11.56 13.96
CA LEU A 139 5.03 11.25 12.54
C LEU A 139 5.42 12.44 11.65
N PRO A 140 5.63 12.26 10.35
CA PRO A 140 5.96 13.39 9.47
C PRO A 140 4.81 14.41 9.39
N PRO A 141 5.08 15.73 9.33
CA PRO A 141 4.04 16.76 9.16
C PRO A 141 3.08 16.52 7.99
N ALA A 142 3.58 15.89 6.91
CA ALA A 142 2.79 15.51 5.75
C ALA A 142 1.65 14.52 6.11
N TYR A 143 1.88 13.63 7.07
CA TYR A 143 0.89 12.67 7.56
C TYR A 143 -0.27 13.39 8.26
N TYR A 144 0.03 14.25 9.25
CA TYR A 144 -1.04 15.00 9.93
C TYR A 144 -1.78 15.93 8.97
N ALA A 145 -1.07 16.58 8.04
CA ALA A 145 -1.70 17.39 7.02
C ALA A 145 -2.68 16.55 6.18
N ALA A 146 -2.30 15.34 5.78
CA ALA A 146 -3.18 14.44 5.05
C ALA A 146 -4.46 14.09 5.84
N GLN A 147 -4.34 13.80 7.15
CA GLN A 147 -5.48 13.47 7.99
C GLN A 147 -6.39 14.68 8.29
N ILE A 148 -5.80 15.85 8.57
CA ILE A 148 -6.52 17.07 8.95
C ILE A 148 -7.21 17.71 7.74
N LEU A 149 -6.59 17.65 6.56
CA LEU A 149 -7.10 18.27 5.34
C LEU A 149 -8.14 17.39 4.62
N ASP A 150 -8.22 16.10 4.91
CA ASP A 150 -9.30 15.23 4.42
C ASP A 150 -10.57 15.43 5.27
N PRO A 151 -11.64 16.04 4.74
CA PRO A 151 -12.86 16.31 5.50
C PRO A 151 -13.56 15.05 6.02
N TYR A 152 -13.39 13.90 5.34
CA TYR A 152 -13.99 12.64 5.73
C TYR A 152 -13.26 12.00 6.92
N ARG A 153 -11.94 12.18 7.00
CA ARG A 153 -11.09 11.54 8.02
C ARG A 153 -10.78 12.43 9.21
N LYS A 154 -10.71 13.75 9.01
CA LYS A 154 -10.39 14.75 10.03
C LYS A 154 -11.09 14.49 11.35
N TRP A 155 -12.40 14.31 11.32
CA TRP A 155 -13.19 14.13 12.54
C TRP A 155 -12.96 12.77 13.22
N ALA A 156 -12.75 11.71 12.44
CA ALA A 156 -12.43 10.39 12.98
C ALA A 156 -11.06 10.41 13.67
N TRP A 157 -10.08 11.04 13.03
CA TRP A 157 -8.73 11.19 13.56
C TRP A 157 -8.72 12.01 14.86
N PHE A 158 -9.34 13.19 14.90
CA PHE A 158 -9.44 13.97 16.14
C PHE A 158 -10.14 13.20 17.26
N ARG A 159 -11.16 12.40 16.92
CA ARG A 159 -11.84 11.57 17.91
C ARG A 159 -10.86 10.58 18.54
N GLN A 160 -10.11 9.86 17.71
CA GLN A 160 -9.19 8.80 18.16
C GLN A 160 -7.98 9.35 18.90
N GLU A 161 -7.27 10.31 18.31
CA GLU A 161 -5.99 10.79 18.84
C GLU A 161 -6.14 11.83 19.95
N TRP A 162 -7.17 12.67 19.90
CA TRP A 162 -7.28 13.82 20.81
C TRP A 162 -8.41 13.72 21.82
N VAL A 163 -9.54 13.09 21.47
CA VAL A 163 -10.76 13.10 22.29
C VAL A 163 -10.87 11.87 23.18
N LEU A 164 -10.51 10.68 22.70
CA LEU A 164 -10.62 9.43 23.47
C LEU A 164 -9.75 9.45 24.73
N GLN A 165 -8.55 10.04 24.65
CA GLN A 165 -7.64 10.15 25.79
C GLN A 165 -7.84 11.44 26.61
N ALA A 166 -8.81 12.28 26.25
CA ALA A 166 -9.01 13.58 26.88
C ALA A 166 -10.11 13.61 27.94
N GLY A 167 -10.01 14.61 28.83
CA GLY A 167 -11.05 14.93 29.80
C GLY A 167 -12.36 15.41 29.16
N LYS A 168 -13.42 15.39 29.96
CA LYS A 168 -14.81 15.66 29.56
C LYS A 168 -15.00 16.96 28.78
N GLU A 169 -14.26 18.01 29.12
CA GLU A 169 -14.29 19.32 28.45
C GLU A 169 -13.98 19.22 26.94
N LYS A 170 -12.92 18.48 26.57
CA LYS A 170 -12.53 18.30 25.16
C LYS A 170 -13.53 17.43 24.40
N GLN A 171 -14.14 16.46 25.08
CA GLN A 171 -15.21 15.63 24.50
C GLN A 171 -16.46 16.47 24.19
N GLU A 172 -16.88 17.32 25.11
CA GLU A 172 -18.02 18.22 24.94
C GLU A 172 -17.74 19.26 23.83
N TRP A 173 -16.56 19.86 23.84
CA TRP A 173 -16.14 20.78 22.78
C TRP A 173 -16.19 20.12 21.39
N PHE A 174 -15.69 18.88 21.26
CA PHE A 174 -15.66 18.17 19.98
C PHE A 174 -17.05 17.97 19.38
N VAL A 175 -18.02 17.55 20.21
CA VAL A 175 -19.41 17.37 19.79
C VAL A 175 -20.04 18.71 19.38
N ASN A 176 -19.82 19.75 20.18
CA ASN A 176 -20.36 21.08 19.91
C ASN A 176 -19.78 21.68 18.62
N ALA A 177 -18.47 21.54 18.40
CA ALA A 177 -17.79 22.01 17.21
C ALA A 177 -18.30 21.31 15.94
N GLN A 178 -18.48 19.98 15.97
CA GLN A 178 -19.06 19.24 14.85
C GLN A 178 -20.48 19.74 14.51
N SER A 179 -21.31 19.97 15.54
CA SER A 179 -22.67 20.49 15.37
C SER A 179 -22.67 21.89 14.74
N ALA A 180 -21.83 22.79 15.24
CA ALA A 180 -21.70 24.16 14.73
C ALA A 180 -21.24 24.18 13.26
N VAL A 181 -20.25 23.36 12.88
CA VAL A 181 -19.79 23.26 11.49
C VAL A 181 -20.89 22.73 10.57
N LYS A 182 -21.65 21.73 11.01
CA LYS A 182 -22.79 21.22 10.24
C LYS A 182 -23.88 22.28 10.07
N GLN A 183 -24.19 23.03 11.13
CA GLN A 183 -25.15 24.12 11.07
C GLN A 183 -24.71 25.19 10.07
N LEU A 184 -23.45 25.63 10.14
CA LEU A 184 -22.88 26.60 9.20
C LEU A 184 -23.01 26.14 7.74
N TRP A 185 -22.69 24.87 7.47
CA TRP A 185 -22.84 24.28 6.13
C TRP A 185 -24.31 24.34 5.65
N GLU A 186 -25.25 23.87 6.47
CA GLU A 186 -26.68 23.84 6.13
C GLU A 186 -27.26 25.24 5.94
N THR A 187 -26.82 26.23 6.72
CA THR A 187 -27.37 27.60 6.68
C THR A 187 -26.75 28.48 5.60
N GLU A 188 -25.44 28.38 5.39
CA GLU A 188 -24.69 29.33 4.55
C GLU A 188 -24.23 28.77 3.21
N TYR A 189 -23.88 27.48 3.13
CA TYR A 189 -23.17 26.94 1.96
C TYR A 189 -24.01 25.98 1.12
N LYS A 190 -24.86 25.16 1.75
CA LYS A 190 -25.65 24.13 1.08
C LYS A 190 -26.63 24.77 0.08
N GLY A 191 -26.50 24.38 -1.20
CA GLY A 191 -27.38 24.83 -2.28
C GLY A 191 -27.09 26.24 -2.81
N ARG A 192 -26.06 26.95 -2.31
CA ARG A 192 -25.71 28.30 -2.77
C ARG A 192 -24.65 28.36 -3.88
N TYR A 193 -24.10 27.21 -4.29
CA TYR A 193 -23.16 27.12 -5.40
C TYR A 193 -23.79 26.31 -6.54
N ALA A 194 -24.23 27.01 -7.60
CA ALA A 194 -24.36 26.40 -8.91
C ALA A 194 -22.93 26.24 -9.46
N VAL A 195 -22.44 25.02 -9.58
CA VAL A 195 -21.21 24.78 -10.34
C VAL A 195 -21.57 25.03 -11.80
N GLU A 196 -21.28 26.23 -12.30
CA GLU A 196 -21.18 26.44 -13.74
C GLU A 196 -20.00 25.57 -14.22
N MET A 197 -20.31 24.36 -14.68
CA MET A 197 -19.36 23.60 -15.46
C MET A 197 -19.06 24.43 -16.72
N PRO A 198 -17.81 24.87 -16.95
CA PRO A 198 -17.50 25.54 -18.19
C PRO A 198 -17.85 24.59 -19.34
N ALA A 199 -18.72 25.05 -20.24
CA ALA A 199 -19.16 24.30 -21.39
C ALA A 199 -17.92 23.77 -22.14
N ALA A 200 -17.89 22.47 -22.39
CA ALA A 200 -16.85 21.83 -23.18
C ALA A 200 -16.73 22.58 -24.50
N THR A 201 -15.60 23.25 -24.73
CA THR A 201 -15.27 23.88 -26.00
C THR A 201 -15.20 22.80 -27.05
N SER A 202 -16.28 22.64 -27.81
CA SER A 202 -16.28 21.89 -29.06
C SER A 202 -15.36 22.62 -30.03
N GLN A 203 -14.10 22.23 -30.08
CA GLN A 203 -13.24 22.53 -31.22
C GLN A 203 -13.75 21.69 -32.41
N LYS A 204 -14.67 22.27 -33.19
CA LYS A 204 -14.87 21.88 -34.59
C LYS A 204 -13.61 22.30 -35.34
N GLY A 205 -12.79 21.32 -35.72
CA GLY A 205 -11.76 21.51 -36.74
C GLY A 205 -12.44 21.70 -38.09
N GLU A 206 -12.49 22.93 -38.57
CA GLU A 206 -12.57 23.22 -40.00
C GLU A 206 -11.14 23.32 -40.52
N ILE A 207 -10.77 22.42 -41.42
CA ILE A 207 -9.59 22.57 -42.28
C ILE A 207 -10.14 22.66 -43.70
N SER A 208 -10.01 23.85 -44.29
CA SER A 208 -10.07 24.10 -45.73
C SER A 208 -8.82 23.57 -46.42
#